data_AF-A0A5K1F7W7-F1
#
_entry.id   AF-A0A5K1F7W7-F1
#
_cell.length_a   1.000
_cell.length_b   1.000
_cell.length_c   1.000
_cell.angle_alpha   90.00
_cell.angle_beta   90.00
_cell.angle_gamma   90.00
#
_symmetry.space_group_name_H-M   'P 1'
#
loop_
_entity.id
_entity.type
_entity.pdbx_description
1 polymer ?
#
loop_
_entity_poly.entity_id
_entity_poly.type
_entity_poly.pdbx_seq_one_letter_code
_entity_poly.pdbx_strand_id
1 'polypeptide(L)' 'MQEVKNVAGQVQETITEVNPEYETWMAHDQSLVAYITYTLSEEVLVGVFCTALEVLLVLSSFEDLKAKLIQHEASR' A
#
# COMPACT_ATOMS: atom_id res chain seq x y z
N MET A 1 -8.52 15.47 6.24
CA MET A 1 -9.43 15.30 7.39
C MET A 1 -10.80 14.99 6.82
N GLN A 2 -11.26 13.74 6.96
CA GLN A 2 -12.55 13.31 6.41
C GLN A 2 -13.57 13.33 7.57
N GLU A 3 -14.57 14.21 7.49
CA GLU A 3 -15.67 14.22 8.46
C GLU A 3 -16.62 13.07 8.16
N VAL A 4 -16.70 12.09 9.06
CA VAL A 4 -17.70 11.03 8.99
C VAL A 4 -18.82 11.38 9.97
N LYS A 5 -20.03 11.62 9.46
CA LYS A 5 -21.20 11.89 10.31
C LYS A 5 -21.87 10.57 10.67
N ASN A 6 -22.14 10.37 11.96
CA ASN A 6 -22.88 9.19 12.42
C ASN A 6 -24.39 9.34 12.12
N VAL A 7 -25.17 8.28 12.35
CA VAL A 7 -26.61 8.22 12.03
C VAL A 7 -27.44 9.27 12.79
N ALA A 8 -26.91 9.80 13.91
CA ALA A 8 -27.51 10.86 14.70
C ALA A 8 -27.14 12.29 14.22
N GLY A 9 -26.40 12.41 13.11
CA GLY A 9 -25.97 13.70 12.55
C GLY A 9 -24.82 14.36 13.32
N GLN A 10 -24.20 13.66 14.27
CA GLN A 10 -23.03 14.15 14.98
C GLN A 10 -21.78 13.88 14.14
N VAL A 11 -20.92 14.90 14.01
CA VAL A 11 -19.61 14.76 13.38
C VAL A 11 -18.74 13.89 14.27
N GLN A 12 -18.44 12.68 13.83
CA GLN A 12 -17.42 11.86 14.44
C GLN A 12 -16.11 12.24 13.76
N GLU A 13 -15.30 13.06 14.45
CA GLU A 13 -13.91 13.29 14.05
C GLU A 13 -13.22 11.92 14.01
N THR A 14 -13.02 11.42 12.80
CA THR A 14 -12.17 10.26 12.59
C THR A 14 -10.75 10.78 12.69
N ILE A 15 -10.21 10.84 13.91
CA ILE A 15 -8.78 11.06 14.11
C ILE A 15 -8.12 9.82 13.52
N THR A 16 -7.59 9.93 12.31
CA THR A 16 -6.62 8.96 11.82
C THR A 16 -5.43 9.09 12.76
N GLU A 17 -5.32 8.20 13.74
CA GLU A 17 -4.15 8.13 14.61
C GLU A 17 -2.98 7.67 13.73
N VAL A 18 -2.30 8.65 13.12
CA VAL A 18 -1.16 8.41 12.24
C VAL A 18 0.00 7.99 13.14
N ASN A 19 0.43 6.74 13.04
CA ASN A 19 1.57 6.23 13.79
C ASN A 19 2.85 7.00 13.39
N PRO A 20 3.46 7.80 14.29
CA PRO A 20 4.62 8.63 13.95
C PRO A 20 5.87 7.80 13.62
N GLU A 21 6.00 6.60 14.17
CA GLU A 21 7.09 5.68 13.84
C GLU A 21 6.96 5.16 12.41
N TYR A 22 5.72 4.88 11.98
CA TYR A 22 5.40 4.48 10.62
C TYR A 22 5.72 5.61 9.63
N GLU A 23 5.35 6.85 9.94
CA GLU A 23 5.69 8.01 9.09
C GLU A 23 7.20 8.22 8.98
N THR A 24 7.93 8.05 10.08
CA THR A 24 9.39 8.16 10.10
C THR A 24 10.03 7.07 9.23
N TRP A 25 9.54 5.83 9.35
CA TRP A 25 9.98 4.71 8.53
C TRP A 25 9.68 4.93 7.04
N MET A 26 8.47 5.38 6.72
CA MET A 26 8.05 5.71 5.36
C MET A 26 8.90 6.84 4.75
N ALA A 27 9.20 7.90 5.51
CA ALA A 27 10.04 8.99 5.04
C ALA A 27 11.47 8.52 4.75
N HIS A 28 12.02 7.64 5.60
CA HIS A 28 13.32 7.01 5.36
C HIS A 28 13.31 6.14 4.10
N ASP A 29 12.28 5.30 3.94
CA ASP A 29 12.11 4.45 2.76
C ASP A 29 12.00 5.27 1.46
N GLN A 30 11.17 6.31 1.46
CA GLN A 30 11.04 7.22 0.32
C GLN A 30 12.36 7.93 -0.04
N SER A 31 13.15 8.33 0.96
CA SER A 31 14.47 8.93 0.71
C SER A 31 15.44 7.92 0.08
N LEU A 32 15.39 6.66 0.49
CA LEU A 32 16.22 5.59 -0.09
C LEU A 32 15.82 5.31 -1.53
N VAL A 33 14.50 5.22 -1.81
CA VAL A 33 13.96 5.06 -3.16
C VAL A 33 14.38 6.22 -4.06
N ALA A 34 14.32 7.45 -3.57
CA ALA A 34 14.76 8.64 -4.32
C ALA A 34 16.26 8.61 -4.63
N TYR A 35 17.09 8.24 -3.66
CA TYR A 35 18.54 8.11 -3.85
C TYR A 35 18.88 7.03 -4.88
N ILE A 36 18.27 5.85 -4.78
CA ILE A 36 18.47 4.74 -5.73
C ILE A 36 18.03 5.19 -7.13
N THR A 37 16.83 5.77 -7.25
CA THR A 37 16.29 6.27 -8.52
C THR A 37 17.20 7.32 -9.16
N TYR A 38 17.78 8.22 -8.36
CA TYR A 38 18.68 9.27 -8.84
C TYR A 38 20.05 8.74 -9.30
N THR A 39 20.50 7.63 -8.72
CA THR A 39 21.86 7.09 -8.99
C THR A 39 21.88 6.09 -10.14
N LEU A 40 20.73 5.51 -10.48
CA LEU A 40 20.60 4.53 -11.56
C LEU A 40 20.48 5.19 -12.93
N SER A 41 20.93 4.48 -13.98
CA SER A 41 20.66 4.90 -15.36
C SER A 41 19.21 4.62 -15.74
N GLU A 42 18.70 5.35 -16.74
CA GLU A 42 17.33 5.17 -17.27
C GLU A 42 17.01 3.71 -17.63
N GLU A 43 17.95 2.98 -18.24
CA GLU A 43 17.77 1.56 -18.57
C GLU A 43 17.56 0.68 -17.33
N VAL A 44 18.31 0.93 -16.25
CA VAL A 44 18.18 0.17 -15.00
C VAL A 44 16.89 0.58 -14.28
N LEU A 45 16.51 1.86 -14.35
CA LEU A 45 15.27 2.36 -13.76
C LEU A 45 14.03 1.72 -14.41
N VAL A 46 14.04 1.56 -15.74
CA VAL A 46 12.99 0.84 -16.47
C VAL A 46 12.91 -0.61 -15.99
N GLY A 47 14.05 -1.28 -15.81
CA GLY A 47 14.08 -2.64 -15.27
C GLY A 47 13.45 -2.74 -13.88
N VAL A 48 13.84 -1.85 -12.96
CA VAL A 48 13.28 -1.79 -11.60
C VAL A 48 11.76 -1.55 -11.63
N PHE A 49 11.30 -0.62 -12.48
CA PHE A 49 9.87 -0.33 -12.62
C PHE A 49 9.08 -1.54 -13.15
N CYS A 50 9.59 -2.23 -14.18
CA CYS A 50 8.96 -3.43 -14.73
C CYS A 50 8.85 -4.54 -13.67
N THR A 51 9.92 -4.81 -12.92
CA THR A 51 9.90 -5.81 -11.85
C THR A 51 8.93 -5.41 -10.73
N ALA A 52 8.86 -4.14 -10.36
CA ALA A 52 7.89 -3.66 -9.38
C ALA A 52 6.44 -3.87 -9.85
N LEU A 53 6.14 -3.62 -11.13
CA LEU A 53 4.83 -3.88 -11.72
C LEU A 53 4.49 -5.38 -11.73
N GLU A 54 5.44 -6.24 -12.10
CA GLU A 54 5.24 -7.70 -12.06
C GLU A 54 4.93 -8.20 -10.65
N VAL A 55 5.67 -7.71 -9.64
CA VAL A 55 5.42 -8.05 -8.24
C VAL A 55 4.04 -7.56 -7.79
N LEU A 56 3.63 -6.34 -8.16
CA LEU A 56 2.30 -5.82 -7.84
C LEU A 56 1.17 -6.67 -8.44
N LEU A 57 1.32 -7.11 -9.70
CA LEU A 57 0.35 -7.97 -10.36
C LEU A 57 0.26 -9.35 -9.69
N VAL A 58 1.41 -9.93 -9.31
CA VAL A 58 1.45 -11.20 -8.57
C VAL A 58 0.77 -11.06 -7.21
N LEU A 59 1.05 -9.98 -6.47
CA LEU A 59 0.40 -9.72 -5.18
C LEU A 59 -1.11 -9.57 -5.31
N SER A 60 -1.60 -8.84 -6.32
CA SER A 60 -3.04 -8.75 -6.59
C SER A 60 -3.65 -10.13 -6.88
N SER A 61 -2.98 -10.95 -7.69
CA SER A 61 -3.46 -12.31 -7.98
C SER A 61 -3.46 -13.22 -6.76
N PHE A 62 -2.52 -13.00 -5.83
CA PHE A 62 -2.42 -13.74 -4.58
C PHE A 62 -3.56 -13.39 -3.63
N GLU A 63 -3.90 -12.10 -3.49
CA GLU A 63 -5.04 -11.66 -2.69
C GLU A 63 -6.37 -12.24 -3.22
N ASP A 64 -6.55 -12.25 -4.55
CA ASP A 64 -7.70 -12.87 -5.21
C ASP A 64 -7.76 -14.38 -4.95
N LEU A 65 -6.62 -15.08 -5.03
CA LEU A 65 -6.55 -16.51 -4.75
C LEU A 65 -6.86 -16.81 -3.28
N LYS A 66 -6.31 -16.01 -2.37
CA LYS A 66 -6.59 -16.10 -0.93
C LYS A 66 -8.07 -15.90 -0.64
N ALA A 67 -8.72 -14.91 -1.27
CA ALA A 67 -10.15 -14.68 -1.14
C ALA A 67 -10.97 -15.89 -1.63
N LYS A 68 -10.62 -16.48 -2.78
CA LYS A 68 -11.26 -17.69 -3.31
C LYS A 68 -11.09 -18.90 -2.40
N LEU A 69 -9.90 -19.08 -1.80
CA LEU A 69 -9.63 -20.16 -0.86
C LEU A 69 -10.52 -20.04 0.39
N ILE A 70 -10.61 -18.83 0.96
CA ILE A 70 -11.48 -18.55 2.12
C ILE A 70 -12.94 -18.84 1.79
N GLN A 71 -13.43 -18.45 0.62
CA GLN A 71 -14.80 -18.76 0.18
C GLN A 71 -15.06 -20.26 0.03
N HIS A 72 -14.10 -21.00 -0.55
CA HIS A 72 -14.19 -22.45 -0.70
C HIS A 72 -14.21 -23.15 0.65
N GLU A 73 -13.39 -22.71 1.61
CA GLU A 73 -13.31 -23.28 2.96
C GLU A 73 -14.57 -22.97 3.78
N ALA A 74 -15.13 -21.77 3.64
CA ALA A 74 -16.39 -21.38 4.29
C ALA A 74 -17.63 -22.09 3.71
N SER A 75 -17.52 -22.67 2.51
CA SER A 75 -18.60 -23.43 1.84
C SER A 75 -18.54 -24.94 2.13
N ARG A 76 -17.58 -25.39 2.94
CA ARG A 76 -17.34 -26.78 3.31
C ARG A 76 -17.95 -27.12 4.66
#